data_AF-A0A8T2UGH5-F1
#
_entry.id   AF-A0A8T2UGH5-F1
#
_cell.length_a   1.000
_cell.length_b   1.000
_cell.length_c   1.000
_cell.angle_alpha   90.00
_cell.angle_beta   90.00
_cell.angle_gamma   90.00
#
_symmetry.space_group_name_H-M   'P 1'
#
loop_
_entity.id
_entity.type
_entity.pdbx_description
1 polymer ?
#
loop_
_entity_poly.entity_id
_entity_poly.type
_entity_poly.pdbx_seq_one_letter_code
_entity_poly.pdbx_strand_id
1 'polypeptide(L)'
;MAEETKNPARDIPIGLIGSMIITTVLYCLTALTLSMMQPYTSIDPNAAFALAFRDRAGWKWAQYVISLGSLKGMTTVLLVNAVGQARYVTHIARTHMIPPWFAKVSKKTGTPIHATIVMFLASAIVAFFSGLDVLANLLSISTLFIFMLVAVALLVRRYYVTGYTDIKSLRYFQAFLALILLSSGATAYYWATHDGWLGYVVTIPVWFLSTLLLAVVLPQARKPQTWGCPLVPWLPSLSILINIFLLASIDKLSFIRFAVWTHLKLIYYLFVGLHASYDVASNTVIEESCTEEGKNSNVKSEFLMQI
;
A
#
# COMPACT_ATOMS: atom_id res chain seq x y z
N MET A 1 2.08 17.03 -0.26
CA MET A 1 1.29 16.72 -1.46
C MET A 1 -0.17 17.09 -1.24
N ALA A 2 -0.94 16.44 -0.35
CA ALA A 2 -2.31 16.89 -0.10
C ALA A 2 -2.40 18.32 0.49
N GLU A 3 -1.43 18.69 1.33
CA GLU A 3 -1.32 20.04 1.91
C GLU A 3 -0.79 21.10 0.92
N GLU A 4 -0.23 20.67 -0.22
CA GLU A 4 0.34 21.58 -1.24
C GLU A 4 -0.64 21.79 -2.42
N THR A 5 -1.70 20.99 -2.50
CA THR A 5 -2.75 21.11 -3.52
C THR A 5 -3.87 22.05 -3.06
N LYS A 6 -4.28 22.99 -3.91
CA LYS A 6 -5.36 23.95 -3.61
C LYS A 6 -6.70 23.26 -3.38
N ASN A 7 -7.05 22.25 -4.17
CA ASN A 7 -8.26 21.44 -4.02
C ASN A 7 -7.94 19.93 -3.90
N PRO A 8 -7.46 19.46 -2.73
CA PRO A 8 -6.98 18.08 -2.57
C PRO A 8 -8.04 17.03 -2.89
N ALA A 9 -9.32 17.33 -2.60
CA ALA A 9 -10.43 16.41 -2.81
C ALA A 9 -10.70 16.06 -4.29
N ARG A 10 -10.27 16.91 -5.23
CA ARG A 10 -10.48 16.73 -6.67
C ARG A 10 -9.16 16.52 -7.43
N ASP A 11 -8.14 17.28 -7.08
CA ASP A 11 -6.89 17.28 -7.84
C ASP A 11 -6.07 16.01 -7.62
N ILE A 12 -6.10 15.45 -6.40
CA ILE A 12 -5.36 14.21 -6.08
C ILE A 12 -5.92 13.01 -6.86
N PRO A 13 -7.25 12.73 -6.88
CA PRO A 13 -7.81 11.66 -7.70
C PRO A 13 -7.56 11.82 -9.19
N ILE A 14 -7.70 13.04 -9.73
CA ILE A 14 -7.49 13.31 -11.16
C ILE A 14 -6.02 13.07 -11.55
N GLY A 15 -5.08 13.52 -10.72
CA GLY A 15 -3.66 13.27 -10.94
C GLY A 15 -3.31 11.78 -10.90
N LEU A 16 -3.88 11.02 -9.97
CA LEU A 16 -3.67 9.58 -9.86
C LEU A 16 -4.23 8.84 -11.09
N ILE A 17 -5.50 9.07 -11.45
CA ILE A 17 -6.12 8.38 -12.59
C ILE A 17 -5.45 8.79 -13.91
N GLY A 18 -5.16 10.09 -14.09
CA GLY A 18 -4.51 10.60 -15.30
C GLY A 18 -3.12 10.00 -15.51
N SER A 19 -2.28 9.98 -14.47
CA SER A 19 -0.95 9.38 -14.56
C SER A 19 -0.99 7.87 -14.81
N MET A 20 -1.92 7.14 -14.19
CA MET A 20 -2.09 5.69 -14.42
C MET A 20 -2.53 5.38 -15.84
N ILE A 21 -3.47 6.13 -16.42
CA ILE A 21 -3.92 5.92 -17.81
C ILE A 21 -2.77 6.18 -18.78
N ILE A 22 -2.07 7.31 -18.62
CA ILE A 22 -0.96 7.68 -19.52
C ILE A 22 0.16 6.63 -19.46
N THR A 23 0.56 6.21 -18.26
CA THR A 23 1.61 5.19 -18.10
C THR A 23 1.18 3.83 -18.64
N THR A 24 -0.09 3.44 -18.46
CA THR A 24 -0.63 2.20 -19.03
C THR A 24 -0.59 2.21 -20.56
N VAL A 25 -1.04 3.30 -21.19
CA VAL A 25 -1.02 3.44 -22.65
C VAL A 25 0.41 3.39 -23.16
N LEU A 26 1.33 4.14 -22.55
CA LEU A 26 2.75 4.12 -22.93
C LEU A 26 3.35 2.72 -22.76
N TYR A 27 3.04 2.02 -21.67
CA TYR A 27 3.52 0.65 -21.43
C TYR A 27 3.03 -0.30 -22.52
N CYS A 28 1.73 -0.29 -22.85
CA CYS A 28 1.17 -1.10 -23.93
C CYS A 28 1.83 -0.81 -25.29
N LEU A 29 2.05 0.46 -25.61
CA LEU A 29 2.74 0.87 -26.84
C LEU A 29 4.17 0.33 -26.85
N THR A 30 4.92 0.46 -25.76
CA THR A 30 6.29 -0.04 -25.69
C THR A 30 6.36 -1.56 -25.82
N ALA A 31 5.46 -2.31 -25.17
CA ALA A 31 5.38 -3.75 -25.29
C ALA A 31 5.04 -4.20 -26.72
N LEU A 32 4.13 -3.51 -27.40
CA LEU A 32 3.77 -3.77 -28.79
C LEU A 32 4.96 -3.50 -29.72
N THR A 33 5.65 -2.36 -29.55
CA THR A 33 6.82 -2.03 -30.39
C THR A 33 7.95 -3.05 -30.22
N LEU A 34 8.19 -3.52 -29.00
CA LEU A 34 9.23 -4.51 -28.73
C LEU A 34 8.88 -5.87 -29.35
N SER A 35 7.63 -6.31 -29.20
CA SER A 35 7.13 -7.57 -29.75
C SER A 35 7.12 -7.57 -31.29
N MET A 36 6.92 -6.41 -31.90
CA MET A 36 6.97 -6.25 -33.36
C MET A 36 8.41 -6.23 -33.89
N MET A 37 9.38 -5.82 -33.08
CA MET A 37 10.79 -5.72 -33.46
C MET A 37 11.55 -7.04 -33.32
N GLN A 38 11.20 -7.89 -32.35
CA GLN A 38 11.92 -9.14 -32.12
C GLN A 38 11.02 -10.26 -31.56
N PRO A 39 11.21 -11.53 -31.99
CA PRO A 39 10.50 -12.66 -31.39
C PRO A 39 10.81 -12.78 -29.89
N TYR A 40 9.79 -13.17 -29.12
CA TYR A 40 9.82 -13.25 -27.65
C TYR A 40 10.95 -14.10 -27.08
N THR A 41 11.50 -15.04 -27.85
CA THR A 41 12.57 -15.95 -27.43
C THR A 41 13.96 -15.32 -27.33
N SER A 42 14.17 -14.13 -27.90
CA SER A 42 15.49 -13.48 -27.94
C SER A 42 15.57 -12.18 -27.13
N ILE A 43 14.49 -11.82 -26.42
CA ILE A 43 14.43 -10.60 -25.62
C ILE A 43 15.20 -10.83 -24.31
N ASP A 44 16.27 -10.07 -24.10
CA ASP A 44 17.01 -10.09 -22.84
C ASP A 44 16.18 -9.40 -21.73
N PRO A 45 15.92 -10.06 -20.59
CA PRO A 45 15.14 -9.49 -19.50
C PRO A 45 15.77 -8.24 -18.85
N ASN A 46 17.09 -8.11 -18.88
CA ASN A 46 17.83 -7.06 -18.17
C ASN A 46 17.98 -5.78 -19.01
N ALA A 47 18.00 -5.90 -20.33
CA ALA A 47 18.22 -4.77 -21.24
C ALA A 47 17.41 -4.86 -22.54
N ALA A 48 16.12 -5.21 -22.42
CA ALA A 48 15.21 -5.47 -23.53
C ALA A 48 15.22 -4.40 -24.63
N PHE A 49 15.06 -3.11 -24.27
CA PHE A 49 14.99 -2.03 -25.27
C PHE A 49 16.35 -1.65 -25.83
N ALA A 50 17.36 -1.50 -24.97
CA ALA A 50 18.69 -1.04 -25.38
C ALA A 50 19.36 -2.02 -26.37
N LEU A 51 19.24 -3.33 -26.12
CA LEU A 51 19.80 -4.37 -26.98
C LEU A 51 18.99 -4.55 -28.26
N ALA A 52 17.65 -4.49 -28.19
CA ALA A 52 16.82 -4.75 -29.37
C ALA A 52 17.03 -3.71 -30.49
N PHE A 53 17.24 -2.43 -30.17
CA PHE A 53 17.59 -1.40 -31.18
C PHE A 53 19.01 -1.54 -31.73
N ARG A 54 19.94 -2.13 -30.96
CA ARG A 54 21.31 -2.37 -31.41
C ARG A 54 21.39 -3.54 -32.40
N ASP A 55 20.79 -4.67 -32.04
CA ASP A 55 21.00 -5.95 -32.73
C ASP A 55 20.17 -6.10 -34.01
N ARG A 56 19.00 -5.47 -34.10
CA ARG A 56 18.11 -5.59 -35.28
C ARG A 56 18.04 -4.34 -36.16
N ALA A 57 18.03 -3.14 -35.57
CA ALA A 57 17.93 -1.90 -36.34
C ALA A 57 19.29 -1.30 -36.73
N GLY A 58 20.39 -1.74 -36.11
CA GLY A 58 21.74 -1.20 -36.35
C GLY A 58 21.94 0.25 -35.86
N TRP A 59 20.94 0.85 -35.20
CA TRP A 59 20.94 2.23 -34.75
C TRP A 59 21.58 2.38 -33.37
N LYS A 60 22.92 2.33 -33.33
CA LYS A 60 23.69 2.49 -32.09
C LYS A 60 23.37 3.79 -31.33
N TRP A 61 23.01 4.86 -32.05
CA TRP A 61 22.64 6.14 -31.43
C TRP A 61 21.37 6.02 -30.56
N ALA A 62 20.37 5.24 -31.00
CA ALA A 62 19.10 5.08 -30.30
C ALA A 62 19.28 4.36 -28.96
N GLN A 63 20.16 3.35 -28.90
CA GLN A 63 20.53 2.68 -27.65
C GLN A 63 21.06 3.66 -26.60
N TYR A 64 21.97 4.55 -26.97
CA TYR A 64 22.54 5.52 -26.03
C TYR A 64 21.49 6.50 -25.52
N VAL A 65 20.62 7.01 -26.42
CA VAL A 65 19.53 7.91 -26.03
C VAL A 65 18.57 7.24 -25.05
N ILE A 66 18.16 6.00 -25.32
CA ILE A 66 17.26 5.24 -24.44
C ILE A 66 17.93 4.93 -23.11
N SER A 67 19.21 4.54 -23.11
CA SER A 67 19.96 4.22 -21.89
C SER A 67 20.11 5.45 -21.00
N LEU A 68 20.49 6.61 -21.57
CA LEU A 68 20.57 7.88 -20.85
C LEU A 68 19.20 8.33 -20.31
N GLY A 69 18.14 8.15 -21.11
CA GLY A 69 16.77 8.42 -20.69
C GLY A 69 16.33 7.54 -19.52
N SER A 70 16.62 6.25 -19.58
CA SER A 70 16.30 5.29 -18.51
C SER A 70 17.07 5.60 -17.22
N LEU A 71 18.36 5.92 -17.30
CA LEU A 71 19.18 6.28 -16.14
C LEU A 71 18.65 7.54 -15.45
N LYS A 72 18.34 8.59 -16.23
CA LYS A 72 17.74 9.82 -15.70
C LYS A 72 16.39 9.55 -15.06
N GLY A 73 15.53 8.76 -15.71
CA GLY A 73 14.21 8.39 -15.19
C GLY A 73 14.26 7.57 -13.90
N MET A 74 15.14 6.58 -13.83
CA MET A 74 15.35 5.81 -12.59
C MET A 74 15.87 6.70 -11.45
N THR A 75 16.78 7.62 -11.76
CA THR A 75 17.32 8.56 -10.76
C THR A 75 16.22 9.47 -10.19
N THR A 76 15.31 9.99 -11.01
CA THR A 76 14.20 10.82 -10.52
C THR A 76 13.22 10.02 -9.66
N VAL A 77 12.89 8.79 -10.06
CA VAL A 77 12.01 7.91 -9.27
C VAL A 77 12.63 7.56 -7.91
N LEU A 78 13.94 7.26 -7.88
CA LEU A 78 14.67 7.01 -6.64
C LEU A 78 14.62 8.21 -5.69
N LEU A 79 14.81 9.43 -6.20
CA LEU A 79 14.73 10.65 -5.41
C LEU A 79 13.32 10.89 -4.84
N VAL A 80 12.28 10.72 -5.65
CA VAL A 80 10.88 10.86 -5.20
C VAL A 80 10.56 9.84 -4.10
N ASN A 81 11.00 8.58 -4.27
CA ASN A 81 10.84 7.53 -3.26
C ASN A 81 11.60 7.84 -1.97
N ALA A 82 12.84 8.34 -2.06
CA ALA A 82 13.63 8.70 -0.89
C ALA A 82 12.97 9.83 -0.06
N VAL A 83 12.44 10.86 -0.74
CA VAL A 83 11.71 11.96 -0.08
C VAL A 83 10.42 11.45 0.56
N GLY A 84 9.67 10.57 -0.12
CA GLY A 84 8.46 9.95 0.41
C GLY A 84 8.73 9.13 1.67
N GLN A 85 9.68 8.19 1.60
CA GLN A 85 10.07 7.33 2.73
C GLN A 85 10.49 8.15 3.96
N ALA A 86 11.31 9.18 3.76
CA ALA A 86 11.77 10.03 4.85
C ALA A 86 10.62 10.78 5.56
N ARG A 87 9.61 11.25 4.80
CA ARG A 87 8.42 11.90 5.37
C ARG A 87 7.59 10.91 6.19
N TYR A 88 7.35 9.70 5.67
CA TYR A 88 6.61 8.66 6.40
C TYR A 88 7.32 8.28 7.70
N VAL A 89 8.65 8.04 7.66
CA VAL A 89 9.43 7.71 8.86
C VAL A 89 9.42 8.82 9.89
N THR A 90 9.50 10.08 9.47
CA THR A 90 9.45 11.24 10.39
C THR A 90 8.09 11.34 11.06
N HIS A 91 7.00 11.09 10.31
CA HIS A 91 5.66 11.08 10.88
C HIS A 91 5.47 9.95 11.90
N ILE A 92 5.98 8.75 11.59
CA ILE A 92 5.97 7.59 12.49
C ILE A 92 6.84 7.83 13.74
N ALA A 93 7.97 8.52 13.59
CA ALA A 93 8.84 8.89 14.70
C ALA A 93 8.22 9.98 15.59
N ARG A 94 7.41 10.89 15.03
CA ARG A 94 6.63 11.88 15.81
C ARG A 94 5.53 11.24 16.65
N THR A 95 4.96 10.13 16.19
CA THR A 95 4.05 9.31 17.01
C THR A 95 4.81 8.39 17.98
N HIS A 96 6.12 8.62 18.20
CA HIS A 96 6.98 7.89 19.13
C HIS A 96 7.03 6.36 18.93
N MET A 97 6.62 5.86 17.77
CA MET A 97 6.61 4.43 17.44
C MET A 97 8.02 3.90 17.09
N ILE A 98 8.95 4.81 16.84
CA ILE A 98 10.37 4.58 16.47
C ILE A 98 11.18 5.65 17.22
N PRO A 99 12.47 5.41 17.58
CA PRO A 99 13.25 6.34 18.40
C PRO A 99 13.20 7.80 17.92
N PRO A 100 13.07 8.78 18.84
CA PRO A 100 12.85 10.20 18.52
C PRO A 100 14.02 10.85 17.75
N TRP A 101 15.17 10.17 17.70
CA TRP A 101 16.30 10.56 16.86
C TRP A 101 15.92 10.68 15.37
N PHE A 102 14.99 9.83 14.88
CA PHE A 102 14.47 9.88 13.51
C PHE A 102 13.49 11.06 13.28
N ALA A 103 12.94 11.65 14.34
CA ALA A 103 12.04 12.81 14.24
C ALA A 103 12.78 14.15 14.17
N LYS A 104 14.11 14.17 14.40
CA LYS A 104 14.91 15.40 14.43
C LYS A 104 15.10 15.97 13.02
N VAL A 105 14.42 17.08 12.74
CA VAL A 105 14.53 17.82 11.47
C VAL A 105 15.61 18.91 11.59
N SER A 106 16.49 19.01 10.60
CA SER A 106 17.51 20.06 10.59
C SER A 106 16.89 21.44 10.30
N LYS A 107 17.22 22.44 11.11
CA LYS A 107 16.70 23.82 10.99
C LYS A 107 17.13 24.53 9.69
N LYS A 108 18.23 24.08 9.04
CA LYS A 108 18.80 24.75 7.85
C LYS A 108 18.23 24.25 6.53
N THR A 109 17.88 22.97 6.45
CA THR A 109 17.36 22.32 5.24
C THR A 109 15.90 21.94 5.32
N GLY A 110 15.28 21.97 6.51
CA GLY A 110 13.87 21.58 6.70
C GLY A 110 13.59 20.10 6.41
N THR A 111 14.63 19.28 6.20
CA THR A 111 14.52 17.85 5.86
C THR A 111 15.09 16.96 6.97
N PRO A 112 14.51 15.76 7.19
CA PRO A 112 14.96 14.79 8.17
C PRO A 112 16.18 14.00 7.65
N ILE A 113 17.35 14.66 7.62
CA ILE A 113 18.60 14.11 7.03
C ILE A 113 18.96 12.74 7.62
N HIS A 114 18.86 12.59 8.94
CA HIS A 114 19.21 11.36 9.63
C HIS A 114 18.34 10.17 9.19
N ALA A 115 17.03 10.39 9.06
CA ALA A 115 16.12 9.36 8.57
C ALA A 115 16.40 9.00 7.11
N THR A 116 16.69 9.98 6.27
CA THR A 116 17.01 9.75 4.85
C THR A 116 18.29 8.92 4.68
N ILE A 117 19.37 9.26 5.39
CA ILE A 117 20.66 8.55 5.28
C ILE A 117 20.53 7.11 5.76
N VAL A 118 19.90 6.88 6.91
CA VAL A 118 19.75 5.53 7.47
C VAL A 118 18.89 4.64 6.56
N MET A 119 17.76 5.15 6.04
CA MET A 119 16.89 4.37 5.15
C MET A 119 17.56 4.10 3.80
N PHE A 120 18.31 5.06 3.26
CA PHE A 120 19.06 4.86 2.02
C PHE A 120 20.18 3.83 2.20
N LEU A 121 20.94 3.92 3.29
CA LEU A 121 22.00 2.96 3.60
C LEU A 121 21.43 1.55 3.82
N ALA A 122 20.34 1.43 4.56
CA ALA A 122 19.65 0.15 4.75
C ALA A 122 19.17 -0.43 3.41
N SER A 123 18.56 0.39 2.56
CA SER A 123 18.12 -0.04 1.22
C SER A 123 19.30 -0.44 0.32
N ALA A 124 20.44 0.25 0.41
CA ALA A 124 21.64 -0.06 -0.35
C ALA A 124 22.26 -1.39 0.07
N ILE A 125 22.30 -1.67 1.39
CA ILE A 125 22.76 -2.96 1.92
C ILE A 125 21.86 -4.08 1.40
N VAL A 126 20.53 -3.93 1.52
CA VAL A 126 19.58 -4.95 1.03
C VAL A 126 19.72 -5.15 -0.49
N ALA A 127 19.89 -4.09 -1.27
CA ALA A 127 20.09 -4.18 -2.71
C ALA A 127 21.43 -4.85 -3.09
N PHE A 128 22.47 -4.68 -2.29
CA PHE A 128 23.78 -5.30 -2.54
C PHE A 128 23.77 -6.81 -2.28
N PHE A 129 23.03 -7.27 -1.27
CA PHE A 129 22.98 -8.68 -0.89
C PHE A 129 21.83 -9.48 -1.55
N SER A 130 20.85 -8.82 -2.18
CA SER A 130 19.66 -9.48 -2.74
C SER A 130 19.63 -9.43 -4.27
N GLY A 131 19.33 -10.57 -4.90
CA GLY A 131 19.06 -10.63 -6.34
C GLY A 131 17.79 -9.85 -6.73
N LEU A 132 17.80 -9.30 -7.96
CA LEU A 132 16.70 -8.49 -8.50
C LEU A 132 15.38 -9.27 -8.57
N ASP A 133 15.41 -10.54 -8.99
CA ASP A 133 14.20 -11.37 -9.10
C ASP A 133 13.55 -11.62 -7.73
N VAL A 134 14.37 -11.87 -6.71
CA VAL A 134 13.90 -12.07 -5.34
C VAL A 134 13.27 -10.78 -4.81
N LEU A 135 13.91 -9.64 -5.04
CA LEU A 135 13.41 -8.35 -4.60
C LEU A 135 12.11 -7.97 -5.34
N ALA A 136 12.03 -8.22 -6.65
CA ALA A 136 10.85 -7.98 -7.47
C ALA A 136 9.66 -8.83 -7.01
N ASN A 137 9.88 -10.11 -6.69
CA ASN A 137 8.84 -11.00 -6.16
C ASN A 137 8.37 -10.54 -4.76
N LEU A 138 9.29 -10.18 -3.87
CA LEU A 138 8.96 -9.67 -2.53
C LEU A 138 8.19 -8.35 -2.59
N LEU A 139 8.60 -7.44 -3.47
CA LEU A 139 7.90 -6.18 -3.70
C LEU A 139 6.49 -6.43 -4.25
N SER A 140 6.34 -7.32 -5.24
CA SER A 140 5.05 -7.66 -5.85
C SER A 140 4.07 -8.24 -4.81
N ILE A 141 4.51 -9.21 -4.00
CA ILE A 141 3.71 -9.77 -2.89
C ILE A 141 3.25 -8.64 -1.94
N SER A 142 4.17 -7.75 -1.57
CA SER A 142 3.88 -6.63 -0.66
C SER A 142 2.85 -5.66 -1.26
N THR A 143 3.00 -5.28 -2.53
CA THR A 143 2.08 -4.34 -3.19
C THR A 143 0.70 -4.94 -3.43
N LEU A 144 0.62 -6.20 -3.84
CA LEU A 144 -0.65 -6.90 -4.03
C LEU A 144 -1.41 -7.03 -2.70
N PHE A 145 -0.69 -7.33 -1.62
CA PHE A 145 -1.27 -7.39 -0.28
C PHE A 145 -1.79 -6.02 0.19
N ILE A 146 -1.04 -4.94 -0.03
CA ILE A 146 -1.49 -3.57 0.31
C ILE A 146 -2.72 -3.19 -0.50
N PHE A 147 -2.76 -3.47 -1.81
CA PHE A 147 -3.93 -3.19 -2.64
C PHE A 147 -5.17 -3.98 -2.21
N MET A 148 -5.00 -5.24 -1.79
CA MET A 148 -6.08 -6.01 -1.19
C MET A 148 -6.58 -5.37 0.11
N LEU A 149 -5.68 -4.94 1.01
CA LEU A 149 -6.06 -4.25 2.24
C LEU A 149 -6.78 -2.92 1.98
N VAL A 150 -6.35 -2.14 0.99
CA VAL A 150 -7.02 -0.90 0.58
C VAL A 150 -8.43 -1.19 0.06
N ALA A 151 -8.60 -2.23 -0.76
CA ALA A 151 -9.93 -2.63 -1.25
C ALA A 151 -10.87 -3.06 -0.11
N VAL A 152 -10.37 -3.85 0.84
CA VAL A 152 -11.10 -4.20 2.08
C VAL A 152 -11.45 -2.94 2.88
N ALA A 153 -10.50 -2.02 3.09
CA ALA A 153 -10.72 -0.78 3.82
C ALA A 153 -11.76 0.12 3.15
N LEU A 154 -11.84 0.14 1.81
CA LEU A 154 -12.88 0.86 1.08
C LEU A 154 -14.28 0.26 1.31
N LEU A 155 -14.41 -1.07 1.33
CA LEU A 155 -15.66 -1.75 1.66
C LEU A 155 -16.07 -1.44 3.12
N VAL A 156 -15.15 -1.58 4.07
CA VAL A 156 -15.40 -1.24 5.48
C VAL A 156 -15.84 0.22 5.60
N ARG A 157 -15.13 1.17 4.98
CA ARG A 157 -15.47 2.60 5.04
C ARG A 157 -16.84 2.94 4.44
N ARG A 158 -17.34 2.15 3.48
CA ARG A 158 -18.65 2.39 2.84
C ARG A 158 -19.82 1.81 3.64
N TYR A 159 -19.64 0.64 4.25
CA TYR A 159 -20.70 -0.14 4.89
C TYR A 159 -20.68 -0.08 6.42
N TYR A 160 -19.58 0.36 7.03
CA TYR A 160 -19.44 0.51 8.47
C TYR A 160 -19.36 1.99 8.88
N VAL A 161 -20.24 2.40 9.81
CA VAL A 161 -20.17 3.71 10.48
C VAL A 161 -20.30 3.48 11.98
N THR A 162 -19.27 3.90 12.72
CA THR A 162 -19.25 3.84 14.19
C THR A 162 -20.43 4.62 14.77
N GLY A 163 -21.26 3.96 15.59
CA GLY A 163 -22.35 4.59 16.34
C GLY A 163 -23.77 4.47 15.76
N TYR A 164 -23.94 4.08 14.50
CA TYR A 164 -25.27 3.98 13.86
C TYR A 164 -25.62 2.58 13.32
N THR A 165 -24.65 1.68 13.20
CA THR A 165 -24.85 0.34 12.62
C THR A 165 -25.18 -0.68 13.71
N ASP A 166 -26.30 -1.40 13.55
CA ASP A 166 -26.67 -2.52 14.42
C ASP A 166 -25.61 -3.65 14.36
N ILE A 167 -25.37 -4.31 15.49
CA ILE A 167 -24.38 -5.39 15.66
C ILE A 167 -24.70 -6.57 14.72
N LYS A 168 -25.98 -6.77 14.39
CA LYS A 168 -26.42 -7.77 13.41
C LYS A 168 -25.90 -7.44 12.01
N SER A 169 -26.12 -6.21 11.54
CA SER A 169 -25.63 -5.74 10.23
C SER A 169 -24.10 -5.77 10.12
N LEU A 170 -23.40 -5.48 11.21
CA LEU A 170 -21.94 -5.61 11.29
C LEU A 170 -21.48 -7.06 11.10
N ARG A 171 -22.12 -8.01 11.79
CA ARG A 171 -21.79 -9.44 11.65
C ARG A 171 -22.09 -9.98 10.26
N TYR A 172 -23.21 -9.57 9.64
CA TYR A 172 -23.48 -9.90 8.24
C TYR A 172 -22.42 -9.32 7.29
N PHE A 173 -22.02 -8.06 7.48
CA PHE A 173 -20.95 -7.45 6.69
C PHE A 173 -19.61 -8.19 6.85
N GLN A 174 -19.21 -8.52 8.08
CA GLN A 174 -18.00 -9.31 8.34
C GLN A 174 -18.08 -10.71 7.72
N ALA A 175 -19.24 -11.37 7.80
CA ALA A 175 -19.47 -12.68 7.19
C ALA A 175 -19.36 -12.62 5.66
N PHE A 176 -19.99 -11.66 5.00
CA PHE A 176 -19.88 -11.48 3.55
C PHE A 176 -18.46 -11.11 3.11
N LEU A 177 -17.76 -10.27 3.88
CA LEU A 177 -16.38 -9.90 3.58
C LEU A 177 -15.43 -11.10 3.74
N ALA A 178 -15.60 -11.90 4.79
CA ALA A 178 -14.87 -13.15 4.97
C ALA A 178 -15.18 -14.14 3.84
N LEU A 179 -16.43 -14.22 3.39
CA LEU A 179 -16.85 -15.10 2.31
C LEU A 179 -16.26 -14.66 0.94
N ILE A 180 -16.15 -13.35 0.68
CA ILE A 180 -15.43 -12.80 -0.50
C ILE A 180 -13.94 -13.16 -0.46
N LEU A 181 -13.28 -13.03 0.71
CA LEU A 181 -11.88 -13.40 0.87
C LEU A 181 -11.66 -14.92 0.73
N LEU A 182 -12.51 -15.73 1.35
CA LEU A 182 -12.44 -17.19 1.30
C LEU A 182 -12.72 -17.72 -0.11
N SER A 183 -13.74 -17.20 -0.80
CA SER A 183 -14.03 -17.60 -2.19
C SER A 183 -12.88 -17.24 -3.13
N SER A 184 -12.31 -16.03 -3.02
CA SER A 184 -11.16 -15.61 -3.82
C SER A 184 -9.91 -16.43 -3.48
N GLY A 185 -9.70 -16.73 -2.19
CA GLY A 185 -8.61 -17.59 -1.72
C GLY A 185 -8.75 -19.03 -2.21
N ALA A 186 -9.97 -19.56 -2.28
CA ALA A 186 -10.26 -20.86 -2.87
C ALA A 186 -9.92 -20.87 -4.37
N THR A 187 -10.31 -19.83 -5.12
CA THR A 187 -9.92 -19.69 -6.54
C THR A 187 -8.40 -19.72 -6.72
N ALA A 188 -7.67 -19.00 -5.87
CA ALA A 188 -6.21 -18.99 -5.84
C ALA A 188 -5.61 -20.36 -5.49
N TYR A 189 -6.19 -21.05 -4.51
CA TYR A 189 -5.73 -22.37 -4.10
C TYR A 189 -5.92 -23.40 -5.22
N TYR A 190 -7.09 -23.39 -5.87
CA TYR A 190 -7.38 -24.27 -7.02
C TYR A 190 -6.39 -24.03 -8.16
N TRP A 191 -6.10 -22.76 -8.51
CA TRP A 191 -5.05 -22.42 -9.49
C TRP A 191 -3.69 -23.01 -9.14
N ALA A 192 -3.32 -23.00 -7.86
CA ALA A 192 -2.00 -23.43 -7.40
C ALA A 192 -1.84 -24.96 -7.24
N THR A 193 -2.94 -25.73 -7.28
CA THR A 193 -2.92 -27.19 -7.00
C THR A 193 -3.50 -28.05 -8.11
N HIS A 194 -4.42 -27.54 -8.92
CA HIS A 194 -5.11 -28.32 -9.95
C HIS A 194 -5.20 -27.54 -11.27
N ASP A 195 -4.73 -28.14 -12.37
CA ASP A 195 -4.84 -27.59 -13.74
C ASP A 195 -6.28 -27.64 -14.32
N GLY A 196 -7.27 -27.99 -13.50
CA GLY A 196 -8.66 -28.18 -13.90
C GLY A 196 -9.48 -26.90 -13.88
N TRP A 197 -10.18 -26.60 -14.98
CA TRP A 197 -11.03 -25.40 -15.09
C TRP A 197 -12.29 -25.44 -14.20
N LEU A 198 -12.63 -26.63 -13.66
CA LEU A 198 -13.84 -26.86 -12.88
C LEU A 198 -13.91 -26.03 -11.58
N GLY A 199 -12.76 -25.72 -10.95
CA GLY A 199 -12.72 -24.87 -9.75
C GLY A 199 -13.19 -23.43 -10.01
N TYR A 200 -12.93 -22.89 -11.21
CA TYR A 200 -13.36 -21.54 -11.59
C TYR A 200 -14.88 -21.44 -11.76
N VAL A 201 -15.48 -22.50 -12.31
CA VAL A 201 -16.92 -22.57 -12.58
C VAL A 201 -17.72 -22.49 -11.28
N VAL A 202 -17.19 -22.94 -10.15
CA VAL A 202 -17.87 -22.88 -8.84
C VAL A 202 -17.48 -21.62 -8.06
N THR A 203 -16.20 -21.26 -8.04
CA THR A 203 -15.72 -20.16 -7.19
C THR A 203 -16.11 -18.77 -7.70
N ILE A 204 -16.15 -18.55 -9.03
CA ILE A 204 -16.51 -17.25 -9.61
C ILE A 204 -18.00 -16.90 -9.36
N PRO A 205 -18.98 -17.80 -9.57
CA PRO A 205 -20.37 -17.51 -9.22
C PRO A 205 -20.58 -17.29 -7.73
N VAL A 206 -19.86 -18.03 -6.87
CA VAL A 206 -19.92 -17.81 -5.41
C VAL A 206 -19.40 -16.42 -5.06
N TRP A 207 -18.27 -15.99 -5.63
CA TRP A 207 -17.75 -14.63 -5.43
C TRP A 207 -18.72 -13.55 -5.93
N PHE A 208 -19.30 -13.75 -7.11
CA PHE A 208 -20.27 -12.84 -7.72
C PHE A 208 -21.52 -12.71 -6.86
N LEU A 209 -22.07 -13.85 -6.40
CA LEU A 209 -23.24 -13.90 -5.54
C LEU A 209 -22.96 -13.25 -4.18
N SER A 210 -21.78 -13.44 -3.61
CA SER A 210 -21.36 -12.81 -2.34
C SER A 210 -21.31 -11.29 -2.46
N THR A 211 -20.77 -10.80 -3.57
CA THR A 211 -20.67 -9.36 -3.86
C THR A 211 -22.05 -8.76 -4.12
N LEU A 212 -22.93 -9.51 -4.81
CA LEU A 212 -24.32 -9.13 -5.08
C LEU A 212 -25.14 -9.10 -3.77
N LEU A 213 -25.02 -10.11 -2.92
CA LEU A 213 -25.68 -10.16 -1.62
C LEU A 213 -25.24 -8.99 -0.73
N LEU A 214 -23.95 -8.67 -0.70
CA LEU A 214 -23.44 -7.50 0.00
C LEU A 214 -24.05 -6.19 -0.56
N ALA A 215 -24.22 -6.10 -1.88
CA ALA A 215 -24.83 -4.94 -2.54
C ALA A 215 -26.32 -4.76 -2.22
N VAL A 216 -27.07 -5.85 -2.07
CA VAL A 216 -28.54 -5.84 -1.87
C VAL A 216 -28.93 -5.80 -0.40
N VAL A 217 -28.21 -6.52 0.47
CA VAL A 217 -28.59 -6.72 1.88
C VAL A 217 -28.17 -5.55 2.76
N LEU A 218 -27.08 -4.85 2.44
CA LEU A 218 -26.55 -3.79 3.29
C LEU A 218 -26.87 -2.40 2.72
N PRO A 219 -27.59 -1.54 3.46
CA PRO A 219 -27.80 -0.17 3.06
C PRO A 219 -26.46 0.58 3.07
N GLN A 220 -26.20 1.33 1.99
CA GLN A 220 -24.96 2.09 1.88
C GLN A 220 -24.95 3.25 2.89
N ALA A 221 -24.10 3.15 3.91
CA ALA A 221 -24.11 4.08 5.05
C ALA A 221 -23.52 5.47 4.73
N ARG A 222 -22.64 5.59 3.73
CA ARG A 222 -22.04 6.88 3.32
C ARG A 222 -22.10 7.11 1.82
N LYS A 223 -22.78 8.17 1.38
CA LYS A 223 -22.55 8.73 0.03
C LYS A 223 -21.29 9.60 0.04
N PRO A 224 -20.41 9.52 -0.98
CA PRO A 224 -19.20 10.34 -1.01
C PRO A 224 -19.58 11.78 -1.33
N GLN A 225 -19.03 12.76 -0.59
CA GLN A 225 -19.42 14.17 -0.76
C GLN A 225 -18.80 14.85 -1.99
N THR A 226 -17.68 14.35 -2.53
CA THR A 226 -16.95 15.02 -3.64
C THR A 226 -16.49 14.06 -4.73
N TRP A 227 -15.75 13.01 -4.38
CA TRP A 227 -15.32 11.98 -5.33
C TRP A 227 -15.53 10.59 -4.71
N GLY A 228 -16.42 9.81 -5.32
CA GLY A 228 -16.68 8.43 -4.95
C GLY A 228 -16.12 7.49 -6.00
N CYS A 229 -15.62 6.34 -5.59
CA CYS A 229 -15.37 5.24 -6.52
C CYS A 229 -16.70 4.87 -7.22
N PRO A 230 -16.81 5.02 -8.56
CA PRO A 230 -17.97 4.55 -9.30
C PRO A 230 -17.91 3.02 -9.29
N LEU A 231 -19.00 2.33 -8.94
CA LEU A 231 -19.12 0.86 -8.80
C LEU A 231 -18.66 0.23 -7.47
N VAL A 232 -18.81 0.88 -6.31
CA VAL A 232 -18.80 0.16 -5.02
C VAL A 232 -20.11 -0.65 -4.90
N PRO A 233 -20.10 -1.97 -4.60
CA PRO A 233 -19.00 -2.80 -4.08
C PRO A 233 -18.22 -3.64 -5.11
N TRP A 234 -18.60 -3.62 -6.38
CA TRP A 234 -18.01 -4.43 -7.45
C TRP A 234 -16.52 -4.16 -7.68
N LEU A 235 -16.14 -2.89 -7.80
CA LEU A 235 -14.76 -2.51 -8.14
C LEU A 235 -13.76 -2.90 -7.03
N PRO A 236 -14.02 -2.63 -5.72
CA PRO A 236 -13.19 -3.15 -4.65
C PRO A 236 -13.17 -4.68 -4.57
N SER A 237 -14.31 -5.36 -4.76
CA SER A 237 -14.38 -6.83 -4.73
C SER A 237 -13.55 -7.47 -5.84
N LEU A 238 -13.60 -6.90 -7.05
CA LEU A 238 -12.83 -7.36 -8.20
C LEU A 238 -11.32 -7.14 -8.00
N SER A 239 -10.94 -6.04 -7.35
CA SER A 239 -9.55 -5.80 -6.96
C SER A 239 -9.04 -6.87 -5.98
N ILE A 240 -9.85 -7.30 -5.01
CA ILE A 240 -9.50 -8.38 -4.08
C ILE A 240 -9.25 -9.68 -4.84
N LEU A 241 -10.17 -10.06 -5.75
CA LEU A 241 -10.04 -11.28 -6.55
C LEU A 241 -8.77 -11.28 -7.39
N ILE A 242 -8.52 -10.21 -8.16
CA ILE A 242 -7.33 -10.12 -9.02
C ILE A 242 -6.05 -10.17 -8.20
N ASN A 243 -5.99 -9.43 -7.08
CA ASN A 243 -4.80 -9.41 -6.23
C ASN A 243 -4.51 -10.79 -5.64
N ILE A 244 -5.52 -11.51 -5.16
CA ILE A 244 -5.37 -12.87 -4.61
C ILE A 244 -4.95 -13.88 -5.69
N PHE A 245 -5.52 -13.76 -6.89
CA PHE A 245 -5.14 -14.61 -8.02
C PHE A 245 -3.68 -14.40 -8.46
N LEU A 246 -3.24 -13.14 -8.56
CA LEU A 246 -1.86 -12.82 -8.88
C LEU A 246 -0.90 -13.26 -7.77
N LEU A 247 -1.31 -13.14 -6.51
CA LEU A 247 -0.53 -13.61 -5.36
C LEU A 247 -0.29 -15.12 -5.45
N ALA A 248 -1.28 -15.90 -5.88
CA ALA A 248 -1.17 -17.35 -6.08
C ALA A 248 -0.28 -17.76 -7.26
N SER A 249 -0.07 -16.85 -8.20
CA SER A 249 0.81 -17.08 -9.36
C SER A 249 2.30 -16.85 -9.03
N ILE A 250 2.61 -16.31 -7.85
CA ILE A 250 3.99 -16.07 -7.40
C ILE A 250 4.54 -17.32 -6.72
N ASP A 251 5.84 -17.55 -6.91
CA ASP A 251 6.56 -18.71 -6.38
C ASP A 251 6.46 -18.87 -4.85
N LYS A 252 6.24 -20.12 -4.41
CA LYS A 252 6.03 -20.48 -2.99
C LYS A 252 7.23 -20.15 -2.10
N LEU A 253 8.44 -20.18 -2.65
CA LEU A 253 9.65 -19.88 -1.88
C LEU A 253 9.75 -18.37 -1.58
N SER A 254 9.19 -17.52 -2.44
CA SER A 254 9.08 -16.09 -2.18
C SER A 254 8.13 -15.77 -1.03
N PHE A 255 7.07 -16.56 -0.85
CA PHE A 255 6.15 -16.43 0.30
C PHE A 255 6.84 -16.72 1.63
N ILE A 256 7.65 -17.77 1.70
CA ILE A 256 8.37 -18.12 2.93
C ILE A 256 9.33 -16.99 3.31
N ARG A 257 10.08 -16.47 2.33
CA ARG A 257 10.99 -15.31 2.53
C ARG A 257 10.23 -14.07 3.02
N PHE A 258 9.09 -13.76 2.40
CA PHE A 258 8.23 -12.65 2.80
C PHE A 258 7.67 -12.84 4.21
N ALA A 259 7.22 -14.03 4.56
CA ALA A 259 6.68 -14.36 5.88
C ALA A 259 7.75 -14.21 6.96
N VAL A 260 8.96 -14.72 6.74
CA VAL A 260 10.09 -14.54 7.68
C VAL A 260 10.41 -13.06 7.89
N TRP A 261 10.52 -12.28 6.81
CA TRP A 261 10.85 -10.85 6.91
C TRP A 261 9.73 -10.03 7.56
N THR A 262 8.48 -10.40 7.31
CA THR A 262 7.30 -9.78 7.94
C THR A 262 7.25 -10.13 9.41
N HIS A 263 7.53 -11.37 9.78
CA HIS A 263 7.58 -11.83 11.16
C HIS A 263 8.68 -11.11 11.95
N LEU A 264 9.88 -10.95 11.37
CA LEU A 264 10.97 -10.18 11.98
C LEU A 264 10.56 -8.73 12.23
N LYS A 265 9.97 -8.05 11.23
CA LYS A 265 9.45 -6.68 11.38
C LYS A 265 8.35 -6.58 12.44
N LEU A 266 7.49 -7.58 12.54
CA LEU A 266 6.41 -7.63 13.52
C LEU A 266 6.96 -7.85 14.93
N ILE A 267 7.96 -8.72 15.10
CA ILE A 267 8.68 -8.88 16.36
C ILE A 267 9.30 -7.53 16.77
N TYR A 268 10.06 -6.89 15.88
CA TYR A 268 10.62 -5.57 16.17
C TYR A 268 9.54 -4.56 16.58
N TYR A 269 8.40 -4.53 15.88
CA TYR A 269 7.27 -3.68 16.22
C TYR A 269 6.66 -4.02 17.60
N LEU A 270 6.48 -5.29 17.95
CA LEU A 270 5.91 -5.68 19.24
C LEU A 270 6.84 -5.39 20.41
N PHE A 271 8.16 -5.54 20.23
CA PHE A 271 9.12 -5.28 21.31
C PHE A 271 9.43 -3.80 21.48
N VAL A 272 9.58 -3.05 20.38
CA VAL A 272 9.96 -1.62 20.44
C VAL A 272 8.75 -0.71 20.25
N GLY A 273 7.97 -0.94 19.20
CA GLY A 273 6.85 -0.08 18.81
C GLY A 273 5.66 -0.13 19.78
N LEU A 274 5.29 -1.32 20.26
CA LEU A 274 4.18 -1.48 21.21
C LEU A 274 4.55 -0.94 22.60
N HIS A 275 5.76 -1.21 23.09
CA HIS A 275 6.23 -0.65 24.36
C HIS A 275 6.29 0.88 24.29
N ALA A 276 6.86 1.43 23.23
CA ALA A 276 6.93 2.89 23.05
C ALA A 276 5.54 3.53 22.86
N SER A 277 4.61 2.86 22.17
CA SER A 277 3.22 3.34 22.05
C SER A 277 2.44 3.23 23.36
N TYR A 278 2.68 2.20 24.16
CA TYR A 278 2.06 2.02 25.47
C TYR A 278 2.58 3.07 26.47
N ASP A 279 3.90 3.31 26.50
CA ASP A 279 4.51 4.34 27.35
C ASP A 279 3.96 5.73 27.02
N VAL A 280 3.72 6.03 25.74
CA VAL A 280 3.14 7.31 25.32
C VAL A 280 1.68 7.42 25.71
N ALA A 281 0.87 6.38 25.47
CA ALA A 281 -0.54 6.38 25.90
C ALA A 281 -0.67 6.51 27.42
N SER A 282 0.20 5.82 28.17
CA SER A 282 0.27 5.94 29.64
C SER A 282 0.65 7.37 30.06
N ASN A 283 1.64 7.99 29.41
CA ASN A 283 2.05 9.35 29.73
C ASN A 283 0.98 10.39 29.37
N THR A 284 0.24 10.23 28.27
CA THR A 284 -0.88 11.11 27.91
C THR A 284 -2.02 11.01 28.93
N VAL A 285 -2.35 9.79 29.38
CA VAL A 285 -3.35 9.58 30.44
C VAL A 285 -2.89 10.19 31.78
N ILE A 286 -1.59 10.10 32.10
CA ILE A 286 -1.01 10.73 33.29
C ILE A 286 -1.08 12.26 33.21
N GLU A 287 -0.71 12.87 32.07
CA GLU A 287 -0.82 14.32 31.87
C GLU A 287 -2.28 14.82 31.95
N GLU A 288 -3.23 14.10 31.35
CA GLU A 288 -4.66 14.43 31.47
C GLU A 288 -5.14 14.34 32.93
N SER A 289 -4.75 13.30 33.66
CA SER A 289 -5.10 13.15 35.08
C SER A 289 -4.51 14.24 35.99
N CYS A 290 -3.25 14.63 35.77
CA CYS A 290 -2.60 15.71 36.52
C CYS A 290 -3.24 17.08 36.21
N THR A 291 -3.70 17.28 34.97
CA THR A 291 -4.38 18.51 34.54
C THR A 291 -5.78 18.62 35.16
N GLU A 292 -6.51 17.50 35.25
CA GLU A 292 -7.81 17.47 35.92
C GLU A 292 -7.69 17.65 37.43
N GLU A 293 -6.71 17.02 38.10
CA GLU A 293 -6.45 17.24 39.53
C GLU A 293 -6.04 18.69 39.84
N GLY A 294 -5.18 19.29 38.99
CA GLY A 294 -4.80 20.69 39.10
C GLY A 294 -5.99 21.63 39.00
N LYS A 295 -6.92 21.38 38.07
CA LYS A 295 -8.14 22.17 37.87
C LYS A 295 -9.12 22.04 39.05
N ASN A 296 -9.27 20.83 39.59
CA ASN A 296 -10.16 20.55 40.71
C ASN A 296 -9.62 21.13 42.03
N SER A 297 -8.30 21.15 42.22
CA SER A 297 -7.66 21.79 43.38
C SER A 297 -7.84 23.30 43.38
N ASN A 298 -7.73 23.96 42.21
CA ASN A 298 -7.84 25.40 42.08
C ASN A 298 -9.28 25.90 42.32
N VAL A 299 -10.29 25.14 41.87
CA VAL A 299 -11.71 25.41 42.17
C VAL A 299 -11.99 25.30 43.67
N LYS A 300 -11.38 24.31 44.34
CA LYS A 300 -11.55 24.11 45.79
C LYS A 300 -10.88 25.22 46.62
N SER A 301 -9.74 25.76 46.17
CA SER A 301 -9.09 26.91 46.81
C SER A 301 -9.84 28.22 46.60
N GLU A 302 -10.43 28.46 45.43
CA GLU A 302 -11.29 29.64 45.20
C GLU A 302 -12.56 29.59 46.08
N PHE A 303 -13.14 28.40 46.27
CA PHE A 303 -14.30 28.21 47.14
C PHE A 303 -14.00 28.44 48.62
N LEU A 304 -12.79 28.11 49.07
CA LEU A 304 -12.34 28.33 50.46
C LEU A 304 -11.93 29.78 50.75
N MET A 305 -11.61 30.59 49.74
CA MET A 305 -11.35 32.04 49.91
C MET A 305 -12.64 32.88 49.98
N GLN A 306 -13.80 32.33 49.59
CA GLN A 306 -15.08 33.03 49.60
C GLN A 306 -15.93 32.77 50.86
N ILE A 307 -15.44 31.95 51.81
CA ILE A 307 -16.08 31.66 53.10
C ILE A 307 -15.25 32.29 54.21
#